data_AF-A0A7V4HFE2-F1
#
_entry.id   AF-A0A7V4HFE2-F1
#
_cell.length_a   1.000
_cell.length_b   1.000
_cell.length_c   1.000
_cell.angle_alpha   90.00
_cell.angle_beta   90.00
_cell.angle_gamma   90.00
#
_symmetry.space_group_name_H-M   'P 1'
#
loop_
_entity.id
_entity.type
_entity.pdbx_description
1 polymer ?
#
loop_
_entity_poly.entity_id
_entity_poly.type
_entity_poly.pdbx_seq_one_letter_code
_entity_poly.pdbx_strand_id
1 'polypeptide(L)'
;MSAFKAENSVEILPDPRTIKCFCCDLNWARFDRPFPSTTAAMASDWHAVDAKEYFDWHVEFGCNVIFCQAYLFGGTALYPSRLGPLAPSNGSTLLPRLYEMSRDAKMPFVSYFCAGADLTVAGWWVSRQKRRYRNRMCSYCCRTKRGKSSRSRISFHRGKCTG
;
A
#
# COMPACT_ATOMS: atom_id res chain seq x y z
N MET A 1 2.74 4.17 45.00
CA MET A 1 2.00 4.45 43.75
C MET A 1 1.75 5.95 43.72
N SER A 2 2.66 6.69 43.07
CA SER A 2 2.58 8.16 42.99
C SER A 2 1.76 8.52 41.76
N ALA A 3 0.70 9.32 41.96
CA ALA A 3 -0.12 9.86 40.90
C ALA A 3 0.71 10.80 40.02
N PHE A 4 0.82 10.48 38.73
CA PHE A 4 1.36 11.40 37.73
C PHE A 4 0.40 12.59 37.63
N LYS A 5 0.82 13.74 38.14
CA LYS A 5 0.14 15.02 37.97
C LYS A 5 0.18 15.40 36.50
N ALA A 6 -1.00 15.48 35.88
CA ALA A 6 -1.23 16.01 34.54
C ALA A 6 -1.04 17.53 34.51
N GLU A 7 0.17 18.03 34.79
CA GLU A 7 0.44 19.48 34.89
C GLU A 7 1.02 20.10 33.61
N ASN A 8 1.06 19.40 32.48
CA ASN A 8 1.39 20.00 31.19
C ASN A 8 0.55 19.37 30.06
N SER A 9 -0.76 19.59 30.08
CA SER A 9 -1.56 19.43 28.87
C SER A 9 -1.22 20.59 27.93
N VAL A 10 -0.10 20.47 27.21
CA VAL A 10 0.16 21.33 26.06
C VAL A 10 -1.06 21.17 25.16
N GLU A 11 -1.80 22.26 24.96
CA GLU A 11 -2.89 22.28 24.00
C GLU A 11 -2.24 22.09 22.63
N ILE A 12 -2.16 20.84 22.15
CA ILE A 12 -1.67 20.49 20.82
C ILE A 12 -2.80 20.85 19.85
N LEU A 13 -3.07 22.15 19.73
CA LEU A 13 -3.82 22.66 18.60
C LEU A 13 -2.82 22.78 17.43
N PRO A 14 -3.15 22.22 16.27
CA PRO A 14 -2.33 22.42 15.08
C PRO A 14 -2.21 23.93 14.79
N ASP A 15 -1.02 24.52 14.94
CA ASP A 15 -0.75 25.83 14.34
C ASP A 15 -0.78 25.61 12.82
N PRO A 16 -1.76 26.18 12.08
CA PRO A 16 -1.87 25.97 10.63
C PRO A 16 -0.63 26.46 9.86
N ARG A 17 0.28 27.21 10.50
CA ARG A 17 1.51 27.71 9.89
C ARG A 17 2.68 26.72 9.94
N THR A 18 2.63 25.68 10.80
CA THR A 18 3.73 24.70 10.93
C THR A 18 3.20 23.28 11.00
N ILE A 19 3.57 22.44 10.05
CA ILE A 19 3.25 21.00 10.06
C ILE A 19 4.40 20.24 10.74
N LYS A 20 4.09 19.57 11.85
CA LYS A 20 4.96 18.62 12.54
C LYS A 20 4.41 17.21 12.30
N CYS A 21 5.02 16.52 11.36
CA CYS A 21 4.56 15.22 10.89
C CYS A 21 5.72 14.23 10.97
N PHE A 22 5.50 13.09 11.62
CA PHE A 22 6.39 11.96 11.59
C PHE A 22 5.76 10.82 10.76
N CYS A 23 6.58 10.15 9.95
CA CYS A 23 6.14 9.03 9.13
C CYS A 23 6.70 7.74 9.72
N CYS A 24 5.82 6.91 10.31
CA CYS A 24 6.15 5.51 10.54
C CYS A 24 6.04 4.76 9.21
N ASP A 25 7.18 4.32 8.66
CA ASP A 25 7.19 3.62 7.39
C ASP A 25 6.75 2.16 7.55
N LEU A 26 5.49 1.86 7.19
CA LEU A 26 4.90 0.54 7.27
C LEU A 26 5.17 -0.31 6.01
N ASN A 27 6.00 0.15 5.06
CA ASN A 27 6.29 -0.63 3.85
C ASN A 27 7.18 -1.85 4.09
N TRP A 28 7.85 -1.93 5.23
CA TRP A 28 8.96 -2.85 5.47
C TRP A 28 8.70 -3.77 6.65
N ALA A 29 8.95 -5.06 6.48
CA ALA A 29 8.76 -6.03 7.55
C ALA A 29 9.64 -5.70 8.76
N ARG A 30 9.08 -5.85 9.96
CA ARG A 30 9.81 -5.74 11.23
C ARG A 30 10.38 -7.10 11.59
N PHE A 31 11.64 -7.11 12.02
CA PHE A 31 12.32 -8.30 12.52
C PHE A 31 12.83 -8.04 13.95
N ASP A 32 12.73 -9.03 14.82
CA ASP A 32 13.23 -8.93 16.21
C ASP A 32 14.76 -8.96 16.31
N ARG A 33 15.42 -9.38 15.23
CA ARG A 33 16.87 -9.43 15.10
C ARG A 33 17.31 -8.74 13.82
N PRO A 34 18.55 -8.23 13.75
CA PRO A 34 19.09 -7.70 12.51
C PRO A 34 18.91 -8.70 11.36
N PHE A 35 18.37 -8.24 10.24
CA PHE A 35 18.16 -9.06 9.06
C PHE A 35 18.86 -8.41 7.87
N PRO A 36 19.54 -9.18 6.98
CA PRO A 36 20.40 -8.62 5.95
C PRO A 36 19.66 -7.86 4.84
N SER A 37 18.35 -8.03 4.71
CA SER A 37 17.56 -7.39 3.66
C SER A 37 16.21 -6.90 4.16
N THR A 38 15.85 -5.67 3.80
CA THR A 38 14.55 -5.12 4.12
C THR A 38 13.51 -5.67 3.14
N THR A 39 12.71 -6.65 3.57
CA THR A 39 11.62 -7.19 2.75
C THR A 39 10.38 -6.31 2.85
N ALA A 40 9.60 -6.25 1.79
CA ALA A 40 8.29 -5.58 1.83
C ALA A 40 7.41 -6.23 2.90
N ALA A 41 6.66 -5.40 3.64
CA ALA A 41 5.74 -5.87 4.65
C ALA A 41 4.60 -6.67 4.01
N MET A 42 4.33 -7.83 4.60
CA MET A 42 3.19 -8.67 4.31
C MET A 42 1.96 -8.17 5.07
N ALA A 43 0.78 -8.61 4.64
CA ALA A 43 -0.47 -8.26 5.28
C ALA A 43 -0.48 -8.56 6.80
N SER A 44 0.14 -9.66 7.19
CA SER A 44 0.27 -10.10 8.58
C SER A 44 1.20 -9.24 9.43
N ASP A 45 2.15 -8.50 8.86
CA ASP A 45 3.22 -7.88 9.67
C ASP A 45 2.70 -6.76 10.58
N TRP A 46 1.58 -6.15 10.20
CA TRP A 46 0.96 -5.04 10.93
C TRP A 46 -0.39 -5.39 11.58
N HIS A 47 -0.72 -6.67 11.68
CA HIS A 47 -2.00 -7.15 12.21
C HIS A 47 -2.24 -6.78 13.68
N ALA A 48 -1.15 -6.60 14.43
CA ALA A 48 -1.14 -6.34 15.87
C ALA A 48 -0.89 -4.86 16.22
N VAL A 49 -0.76 -3.97 15.22
CA VAL A 49 -0.60 -2.53 15.50
C VAL A 49 -1.87 -2.01 16.15
N ASP A 50 -1.75 -1.47 17.35
CA ASP A 50 -2.84 -0.79 18.03
C ASP A 50 -2.93 0.67 17.56
N ALA A 51 -4.12 1.08 17.15
CA ALA A 51 -4.33 2.43 16.62
C ALA A 51 -4.17 3.50 17.71
N LYS A 52 -4.58 3.21 18.95
CA LYS A 52 -4.54 4.16 20.05
C LYS A 52 -3.09 4.37 20.50
N GLU A 53 -2.33 3.30 20.65
CA GLU A 53 -0.89 3.39 20.94
C GLU A 53 -0.14 4.15 19.84
N TYR A 54 -0.46 3.87 18.58
CA TYR A 54 0.12 4.61 17.44
C TYR A 54 -0.21 6.11 17.52
N PHE A 55 -1.47 6.46 17.78
CA PHE A 55 -1.91 7.85 17.91
C PHE A 55 -1.23 8.56 19.08
N ASP A 56 -1.28 7.95 20.26
CA ASP A 56 -0.70 8.51 21.49
C ASP A 56 0.80 8.75 21.33
N TRP A 57 1.51 7.82 20.71
CA TRP A 57 2.93 7.98 20.43
C TRP A 57 3.21 9.19 19.51
N HIS A 58 2.40 9.41 18.48
CA HIS A 58 2.57 10.58 17.60
C HIS A 58 2.35 11.89 18.35
N VAL A 59 1.34 11.92 19.23
CA VAL A 59 1.02 13.08 20.08
C VAL A 59 2.15 13.33 21.07
N GLU A 60 2.65 12.30 21.76
CA GLU A 60 3.78 12.38 22.69
C GLU A 60 5.07 12.82 21.99
N PHE A 61 5.30 12.34 20.77
CA PHE A 61 6.42 12.77 19.92
C PHE A 61 6.31 14.26 19.51
N GLY A 62 5.16 14.90 19.71
CA GLY A 62 4.92 16.31 19.39
C GLY A 62 4.43 16.56 17.97
N CYS A 63 3.89 15.53 17.30
CA CYS A 63 3.23 15.71 16.01
C CYS A 63 1.92 16.51 16.19
N ASN A 64 1.65 17.42 15.27
CA ASN A 64 0.38 18.15 15.21
C ASN A 64 -0.49 17.73 14.00
N VAL A 65 -0.04 16.72 13.26
CA VAL A 65 -0.73 16.05 12.17
C VAL A 65 -0.54 14.55 12.37
N ILE A 66 -1.60 13.78 12.15
CA ILE A 66 -1.50 12.32 12.12
C ILE A 66 -1.23 11.87 10.70
N PHE A 67 -0.20 11.04 10.55
CA PHE A 67 0.15 10.40 9.29
C PHE A 67 0.01 8.88 9.42
N CYS A 68 -0.63 8.26 8.43
CA CYS A 68 -0.69 6.80 8.32
C CYS A 68 -0.63 6.37 6.86
N GLN A 69 0.06 5.27 6.56
CA GLN A 69 -0.01 4.67 5.24
C GLN A 69 -1.34 3.93 5.06
N ALA A 70 -2.10 4.27 4.03
CA ALA A 70 -3.33 3.56 3.69
C ALA A 70 -3.06 2.25 2.95
N TYR A 71 -2.09 2.30 2.04
CA TYR A 71 -1.86 1.23 1.08
C TYR A 71 -0.37 1.06 0.86
N LEU A 72 0.14 -0.09 1.28
CA LEU A 72 1.56 -0.40 1.36
C LEU A 72 2.12 -0.81 0.00
N PHE A 73 3.43 -0.66 -0.15
CA PHE A 73 4.21 -1.11 -1.30
C PHE A 73 4.06 -2.61 -1.58
N GLY A 74 3.85 -3.43 -0.54
CA GLY A 74 3.52 -4.86 -0.68
C GLY A 74 2.15 -5.13 -1.32
N GLY A 75 1.29 -4.11 -1.45
CA GLY A 75 -0.07 -4.22 -1.99
C GLY A 75 -1.15 -4.47 -0.92
N THR A 76 -0.84 -4.26 0.35
CA THR A 76 -1.78 -4.45 1.47
C THR A 76 -2.50 -3.15 1.81
N ALA A 77 -3.82 -3.20 1.99
CA ALA A 77 -4.61 -2.09 2.51
C ALA A 77 -4.77 -2.16 4.05
N LEU A 78 -4.55 -1.03 4.72
CA LEU A 78 -4.78 -0.84 6.17
C LEU A 78 -6.15 -0.20 6.46
N TYR A 79 -7.08 -0.37 5.52
CA TYR A 79 -8.46 0.10 5.56
C TYR A 79 -9.34 -0.84 4.72
N PRO A 80 -10.68 -0.89 4.95
CA PRO A 80 -11.58 -1.69 4.12
C PRO A 80 -11.51 -1.25 2.65
N SER A 81 -10.96 -2.11 1.79
CA SER A 81 -10.66 -1.79 0.40
C SER A 81 -10.87 -2.98 -0.53
N ARG A 82 -11.02 -2.68 -1.81
CA ARG A 82 -11.00 -3.66 -2.91
C ARG A 82 -9.71 -3.58 -3.76
N LEU A 83 -8.75 -2.73 -3.36
CA LEU A 83 -7.51 -2.51 -4.13
C LEU A 83 -6.47 -3.62 -3.94
N GLY A 84 -6.46 -4.28 -2.79
CA GLY A 84 -5.50 -5.35 -2.48
C GLY A 84 -5.95 -6.18 -1.27
N PRO A 85 -5.15 -7.18 -0.87
CA PRO A 85 -5.39 -7.94 0.36
C PRO A 85 -5.52 -7.01 1.58
N LEU A 86 -6.45 -7.36 2.46
CA LEU A 86 -6.63 -6.67 3.73
C LEU A 86 -5.62 -7.22 4.74
N ALA A 87 -5.04 -6.34 5.54
CA ALA A 87 -4.32 -6.77 6.74
C ALA A 87 -5.30 -7.47 7.70
N PRO A 88 -4.94 -8.63 8.28
CA PRO A 88 -5.81 -9.33 9.22
C PRO A 88 -5.97 -8.53 10.52
N SER A 89 -6.96 -8.93 11.32
CA SER A 89 -7.28 -8.31 12.63
C SER A 89 -7.33 -6.78 12.57
N ASN A 90 -6.62 -6.11 13.48
CA ASN A 90 -6.65 -4.66 13.63
C ASN A 90 -6.04 -3.92 12.42
N GLY A 91 -5.21 -4.60 11.62
CA GLY A 91 -4.51 -3.96 10.50
C GLY A 91 -5.46 -3.34 9.47
N SER A 92 -6.57 -4.01 9.13
CA SER A 92 -7.59 -3.46 8.21
C SER A 92 -8.43 -2.32 8.80
N THR A 93 -8.33 -2.07 10.10
CA THR A 93 -9.05 -1.00 10.80
C THR A 93 -8.13 0.13 11.27
N LEU A 94 -6.82 -0.01 11.09
CA LEU A 94 -5.83 0.93 11.61
C LEU A 94 -6.08 2.35 11.10
N LEU A 95 -6.17 2.54 9.77
CA LEU A 95 -6.39 3.87 9.20
C LEU A 95 -7.74 4.48 9.60
N PRO A 96 -8.88 3.77 9.49
CA PRO A 96 -10.16 4.31 9.94
C PRO A 96 -10.15 4.77 11.40
N ARG A 97 -9.56 3.99 12.30
CA ARG A 97 -9.47 4.34 13.72
C ARG A 97 -8.60 5.57 13.97
N LEU A 98 -7.45 5.65 13.30
CA LEU A 98 -6.59 6.84 13.38
C LEU A 98 -7.29 8.09 12.81
N TYR A 99 -8.09 7.92 11.76
CA TYR A 99 -8.88 9.01 11.21
C TYR A 99 -9.95 9.49 12.20
N GLU A 100 -10.71 8.59 12.83
CA GLU A 100 -11.68 8.91 13.90
C GLU A 100 -11.01 9.71 15.02
N MET A 101 -9.90 9.21 15.58
CA MET A 101 -9.19 9.89 16.67
C MET A 101 -8.62 11.24 16.25
N SER A 102 -8.12 11.37 15.01
CA SER A 102 -7.62 12.65 14.50
C SER A 102 -8.74 13.70 14.42
N ARG A 103 -9.96 13.28 14.02
CA ARG A 103 -11.14 14.15 13.95
C ARG A 103 -11.56 14.62 15.34
N ASP A 104 -11.59 13.72 16.32
CA ASP A 104 -11.93 14.04 17.70
C ASP A 104 -10.92 15.02 18.33
N ALA A 105 -9.64 14.82 18.03
CA ALA A 105 -8.54 15.69 18.46
C ALA A 105 -8.40 16.98 17.63
N LYS A 106 -9.23 17.18 16.59
CA LYS A 106 -9.13 18.30 15.65
C LYS A 106 -7.75 18.43 14.99
N MET A 107 -7.07 17.31 14.80
CA MET A 107 -5.78 17.22 14.12
C MET A 107 -5.98 16.92 12.62
N PRO A 108 -5.23 17.56 11.70
CA PRO A 108 -5.20 17.15 10.32
C PRO A 108 -4.73 15.69 10.20
N PHE A 109 -5.31 15.00 9.24
CA PHE A 109 -4.97 13.62 8.91
C PHE A 109 -4.43 13.56 7.48
N VAL A 110 -3.27 12.95 7.31
CA VAL A 110 -2.63 12.77 6.02
C VAL A 110 -2.38 11.28 5.80
N SER A 111 -2.65 10.84 4.58
CA SER A 111 -2.47 9.44 4.21
C SER A 111 -1.66 9.29 2.94
N TYR A 112 -0.88 8.21 2.90
CA TYR A 112 -0.03 7.84 1.77
C TYR A 112 -0.48 6.53 1.11
N PHE A 113 -0.37 6.47 -0.22
CA PHE A 113 -0.83 5.33 -1.03
C PHE A 113 0.24 4.93 -2.05
N CYS A 114 0.71 3.68 -1.99
CA CYS A 114 1.61 3.10 -2.99
C CYS A 114 0.90 2.57 -4.26
N ALA A 115 -0.32 2.99 -4.58
CA ALA A 115 -1.16 2.35 -5.61
C ALA A 115 -0.57 2.31 -7.04
N GLY A 116 0.40 3.18 -7.34
CA GLY A 116 1.12 3.19 -8.62
C GLY A 116 2.44 2.42 -8.62
N ALA A 117 2.95 2.08 -7.44
CA ALA A 117 4.26 1.46 -7.24
C ALA A 117 4.19 0.11 -6.52
N ASP A 118 3.01 -0.32 -6.06
CA ASP A 118 2.91 -1.55 -5.30
C ASP A 118 3.18 -2.78 -6.17
N LEU A 119 3.78 -3.78 -5.54
CA LEU A 119 4.22 -5.00 -6.20
C LEU A 119 3.05 -5.78 -6.84
N THR A 120 1.82 -5.62 -6.32
CA THR A 120 0.65 -6.36 -6.78
C THR A 120 0.02 -5.70 -8.01
N VAL A 121 -0.39 -4.43 -7.91
CA VAL A 121 -1.04 -3.69 -9.00
C VAL A 121 -0.06 -3.40 -10.13
N ALA A 122 1.21 -3.06 -9.84
CA ALA A 122 2.22 -2.89 -10.89
C ALA A 122 2.46 -4.21 -11.63
N GLY A 123 2.58 -5.33 -10.91
CA GLY A 123 2.68 -6.67 -11.50
C GLY A 123 1.47 -7.02 -12.38
N TRP A 124 0.26 -6.70 -11.92
CA TRP A 124 -0.97 -6.88 -12.69
C TRP A 124 -1.00 -6.01 -13.96
N TRP A 125 -0.61 -4.73 -13.87
CA TRP A 125 -0.55 -3.82 -15.02
C TRP A 125 0.42 -4.29 -16.09
N VAL A 126 1.63 -4.70 -15.69
CA VAL A 126 2.63 -5.27 -16.60
C VAL A 126 2.10 -6.53 -17.26
N SER A 127 1.45 -7.41 -16.50
CA SER A 127 0.85 -8.65 -17.02
C SER A 127 -0.27 -8.36 -18.03
N ARG A 128 -1.12 -7.37 -17.75
CA ARG A 128 -2.21 -6.93 -18.63
C ARG A 128 -1.68 -6.28 -19.90
N GLN A 129 -0.62 -5.48 -19.82
CA GLN A 129 0.06 -4.92 -20.99
C GLN A 129 0.68 -6.03 -21.84
N LYS A 130 1.40 -6.99 -21.24
CA LYS A 130 1.95 -8.16 -21.95
C LYS A 130 0.85 -8.95 -22.67
N ARG A 131 -0.31 -9.16 -22.03
CA ARG A 131 -1.47 -9.83 -22.65
C ARG A 131 -2.04 -9.03 -23.83
N ARG A 132 -2.19 -7.71 -23.68
CA ARG A 132 -2.63 -6.82 -24.77
C ARG A 132 -1.65 -6.84 -25.95
N TYR A 133 -0.36 -6.80 -25.69
CA TYR A 133 0.68 -6.88 -26.71
C TYR A 133 0.65 -8.22 -27.44
N ARG A 134 0.54 -9.33 -26.70
CA ARG A 134 0.41 -10.68 -27.26
C ARG A 134 -0.83 -10.82 -28.14
N ASN A 135 -1.98 -10.30 -27.69
CA ASN A 135 -3.22 -10.35 -28.47
C ASN A 135 -3.16 -9.49 -29.72
N ARG A 136 -2.53 -8.30 -29.68
CA ARG A 136 -2.26 -7.49 -30.88
C ARG A 136 -1.35 -8.23 -31.85
N MET A 137 -0.27 -8.85 -31.36
CA MET A 137 0.67 -9.61 -32.20
C MET A 137 -0.01 -10.83 -32.86
N CYS A 138 -0.90 -11.51 -32.13
CA CYS A 138 -1.72 -12.60 -32.67
C CYS A 138 -2.71 -12.09 -33.75
N SER A 139 -3.36 -10.95 -33.51
CA SER A 139 -4.24 -10.31 -34.50
C SER A 139 -3.47 -9.91 -35.76
N TYR A 140 -2.26 -9.34 -35.64
CA TYR A 140 -1.40 -9.03 -36.79
C TYR A 140 -1.01 -10.29 -37.57
N CYS A 141 -0.64 -11.38 -36.88
CA CYS A 141 -0.29 -12.66 -37.52
C CYS A 141 -1.50 -13.32 -38.22
N CYS A 142 -2.70 -13.24 -37.64
CA CYS A 142 -3.91 -13.71 -38.31
C CYS A 142 -4.27 -12.85 -39.54
N ARG A 143 -4.05 -11.53 -39.48
CA ARG A 143 -4.30 -10.63 -40.61
C ARG A 143 -3.33 -10.88 -41.77
N THR A 144 -2.05 -11.13 -41.48
CA THR A 144 -1.05 -11.45 -42.50
C THR A 144 -1.26 -12.84 -43.12
N LYS A 145 -1.81 -13.81 -42.37
CA LYS A 145 -2.20 -15.12 -42.91
C LYS A 145 -3.42 -15.08 -43.83
N ARG A 146 -4.38 -14.17 -43.63
CA ARG A 146 -5.51 -13.97 -44.56
C ARG A 146 -5.12 -13.25 -45.86
N GLY A 147 -3.97 -12.59 -45.91
CA GLY A 147 -3.49 -11.83 -47.07
C GLY A 147 -2.39 -12.51 -47.90
N LYS A 148 -1.98 -13.75 -47.58
CA LYS A 148 -0.91 -14.45 -48.33
C LYS A 148 -1.33 -15.86 -48.74
N SER A 149 -2.02 -15.95 -49.87
CA SER A 149 -1.94 -17.15 -50.72
C SER A 149 -0.60 -17.12 -51.47
N SER A 150 0.48 -17.54 -50.82
CA SER A 150 1.64 -18.18 -51.47
C SER A 150 2.81 -18.34 -50.49
N ARG A 151 3.21 -19.61 -50.34
CA ARG A 151 4.54 -20.15 -50.02
C ARG A 151 5.48 -19.28 -49.17
N SER A 152 5.64 -19.67 -47.91
CA SER A 152 6.95 -20.01 -47.33
C SER A 152 6.77 -20.61 -45.93
N ARG A 153 7.39 -21.77 -45.71
CA ARG A 153 7.47 -22.44 -44.40
C ARG A 153 8.45 -21.65 -43.54
N ILE A 154 7.95 -20.99 -42.51
CA ILE A 154 8.75 -20.65 -41.33
C ILE A 154 8.09 -21.39 -40.16
N SER A 155 8.74 -22.45 -39.70
CA SER A 155 8.33 -23.23 -38.54
C SER A 155 8.68 -22.46 -37.27
N PHE A 156 7.67 -21.83 -36.66
CA PHE A 156 7.72 -21.48 -35.24
C PHE A 156 6.92 -22.53 -34.47
N HIS A 157 7.60 -23.36 -33.69
CA HIS A 157 6.97 -24.13 -32.63
C HIS A 157 6.40 -23.17 -31.59
N ARG A 158 5.09 -22.94 -31.63
CA ARG A 158 4.33 -22.33 -30.54
C ARG A 158 3.01 -23.04 -30.37
N GLY A 159 2.72 -23.32 -29.10
CA GLY A 159 1.55 -24.03 -28.61
C GLY A 159 0.24 -23.51 -29.19
N LYS A 160 -0.67 -24.46 -29.36
CA LYS A 160 -2.00 -24.32 -29.92
C LYS A 160 -2.74 -23.12 -29.32
N CYS A 161 -3.18 -22.20 -30.17
CA CYS A 161 -4.30 -21.34 -29.86
C CYS A 161 -5.56 -22.18 -30.02
N THR A 162 -6.14 -22.66 -28.92
CA THR A 162 -7.50 -23.21 -28.93
C THR A 162 -8.47 -22.04 -28.85
N GLY A 163 -9.30 -21.92 -29.89
CA GLY A 163 -10.47 -21.03 -29.91
C GLY A 163 -11.62 -21.57 -29.10
#